data_AF-A0A354K793-F1
#
_entry.id   AF-A0A354K793-F1
#
_cell.length_a   1.000
_cell.length_b   1.000
_cell.length_c   1.000
_cell.angle_alpha   90.00
_cell.angle_beta   90.00
_cell.angle_gamma   90.00
#
_symmetry.space_group_name_H-M   'P 1'
#
loop_
_entity.id
_entity.type
_entity.pdbx_description
1 polymer ?
#
loop_
_entity_poly.entity_id
_entity_poly.type
_entity_poly.pdbx_seq_one_letter_code
_entity_poly.pdbx_strand_id
1 'polypeptide(L)'
;MDIQKCNLISPEDEMKPFPEYLPYFVRVYLTDADDAVILGMNRENGVYWLSVTNIKEEETIRAVFDHVSALRPTGCTGLTAVLARTRYTAKQLQMSSHLTPQSADDIFSYYQRIEGSIYGQEKGGKYYEIQKYNLLEPKKPNYMPDPEDRLIQAYYGPDNDLILVGSADNNYIYWLSLTKADDTETNRQIVEWLTYCVPSDFGAAYLALRKTPYSYDQMISFYCAEITCFADISRALEKWTARSKTAGGDAELIRKLRSQIKTLSHFCNSPDPIKAYEKCKGKISRIQSRSYLRASENRTVRELYNQLDRICSDIYNAYMTEAR
;
A
#
# COMPACT_ATOMS: atom_id res chain seq x y z
N MET A 1 -3.01 38.90 7.49
CA MET A 1 -4.11 38.07 8.02
C MET A 1 -3.91 37.90 9.52
N ASP A 2 -4.95 38.02 10.33
CA ASP A 2 -4.88 37.70 11.76
C ASP A 2 -5.04 36.18 11.94
N ILE A 3 -3.90 35.47 11.97
CA ILE A 3 -3.84 34.00 11.95
C ILE A 3 -4.55 33.41 13.20
N GLN A 4 -4.61 34.14 14.31
CA GLN A 4 -5.28 33.65 15.52
C GLN A 4 -6.80 33.48 15.32
N LYS A 5 -7.42 34.26 14.43
CA LYS A 5 -8.84 34.09 14.08
C LYS A 5 -9.12 32.78 13.34
N CYS A 6 -8.10 32.16 12.76
CA CYS A 6 -8.21 30.88 12.09
C CYS A 6 -8.17 29.70 13.08
N ASN A 7 -7.78 29.92 14.35
CA ASN A 7 -7.74 28.88 15.37
C ASN A 7 -9.11 28.73 16.04
N LEU A 8 -9.67 27.52 15.98
CA LEU A 8 -10.97 27.18 16.55
C LEU A 8 -10.89 26.61 17.97
N ILE A 9 -9.70 26.55 18.56
CA ILE A 9 -9.53 26.25 19.98
C ILE A 9 -9.93 27.48 20.79
N SER A 10 -10.88 27.30 21.71
CA SER A 10 -11.36 28.36 22.59
C SER A 10 -10.44 28.50 23.81
N PRO A 11 -10.28 29.70 24.38
CA PRO A 11 -9.67 29.87 25.70
C PRO A 11 -10.36 29.07 26.82
N GLU A 12 -11.61 28.67 26.62
CA GLU A 12 -12.39 27.86 27.57
C GLU A 12 -12.06 26.35 27.48
N ASP A 13 -11.33 25.91 26.46
CA ASP A 13 -10.92 24.51 26.36
C ASP A 13 -9.91 24.18 27.46
N GLU A 14 -10.16 23.09 28.18
CA GLU A 14 -9.20 22.57 29.15
C GLU A 14 -7.94 22.12 28.39
N MET A 15 -6.90 22.94 28.47
CA MET A 15 -5.59 22.66 27.91
C MET A 15 -4.77 21.90 28.94
N LYS A 16 -4.47 20.64 28.64
CA LYS A 16 -3.54 19.84 29.44
C LYS A 16 -2.11 20.17 29.03
N PRO A 17 -1.14 20.17 29.96
CA PRO A 17 0.27 20.38 29.64
C PRO A 17 0.73 19.44 28.54
N PHE A 18 1.46 19.97 27.58
CA PHE A 18 1.98 19.18 26.47
C PHE A 18 3.13 18.28 26.98
N PRO A 19 3.08 16.96 26.80
CA PRO A 19 4.16 16.09 27.24
C PRO A 19 5.45 16.39 26.44
N GLU A 20 6.53 16.81 27.11
CA GLU A 20 7.78 17.23 26.46
C GLU A 20 8.42 16.14 25.57
N TYR A 21 8.07 14.88 25.79
CA TYR A 21 8.62 13.73 25.07
C TYR A 21 7.79 13.30 23.84
N LEU A 22 6.61 13.87 23.60
CA LEU A 22 5.78 13.47 22.48
C LEU A 22 6.08 14.33 21.24
N PRO A 23 6.38 13.72 20.08
CA PRO A 23 6.49 14.48 18.84
C PRO A 23 5.13 15.05 18.46
N TYR A 24 5.13 16.29 17.98
CA TYR A 24 3.98 16.92 17.34
C TYR A 24 4.19 17.03 15.84
N PHE A 25 3.08 17.08 15.11
CA PHE A 25 3.05 17.18 13.66
C PHE A 25 1.78 17.92 13.21
N VAL A 26 1.80 18.38 11.96
CA VAL A 26 0.61 18.93 11.30
C VAL A 26 -0.06 17.82 10.51
N ARG A 27 -1.36 17.61 10.74
CA ARG A 27 -2.19 16.72 9.93
C ARG A 27 -3.25 17.53 9.23
N VAL A 28 -3.45 17.28 7.95
CA VAL A 28 -4.45 17.97 7.15
C VAL A 28 -5.45 16.96 6.62
N TYR A 29 -6.74 17.25 6.77
CA TYR A 29 -7.83 16.47 6.17
C TYR A 29 -8.44 17.30 5.04
N LEU A 30 -8.66 16.65 3.90
CA LEU A 30 -9.35 17.21 2.75
C LEU A 30 -10.73 16.56 2.65
N THR A 31 -11.75 17.39 2.62
CA THR A 31 -13.15 16.96 2.70
C THR A 31 -13.86 17.13 1.36
N ASP A 32 -14.96 16.42 1.18
CA ASP A 32 -15.81 16.51 -0.03
C ASP A 32 -16.44 17.89 -0.24
N ALA A 33 -16.38 18.77 0.77
CA ALA A 33 -16.89 20.14 0.71
C ALA A 33 -15.81 21.17 0.33
N ASP A 34 -14.68 20.71 -0.24
CA ASP A 34 -13.50 21.52 -0.55
C ASP A 34 -12.89 22.21 0.68
N ASP A 35 -13.09 21.68 1.89
CA ASP A 35 -12.40 22.21 3.07
C ASP A 35 -11.09 21.47 3.33
N ALA A 36 -10.07 22.23 3.70
CA ALA A 36 -8.86 21.78 4.37
C ALA A 36 -9.01 21.98 5.89
N VAL A 37 -9.05 20.88 6.64
CA VAL A 37 -9.03 20.88 8.11
C VAL A 37 -7.60 20.66 8.58
N ILE A 38 -6.95 21.73 9.06
CA ILE A 38 -5.54 21.73 9.48
C ILE A 38 -5.47 21.55 11.00
N LEU A 39 -4.85 20.46 11.45
CA LEU A 39 -4.65 20.13 12.85
C LEU A 39 -3.17 20.18 13.21
N GLY A 40 -2.83 20.96 14.23
CA GLY A 40 -1.60 20.75 14.98
C GLY A 40 -1.88 19.74 16.09
N MET A 41 -1.23 18.57 16.07
CA MET A 41 -1.53 17.49 17.01
C MET A 41 -0.29 16.69 17.46
N ASN A 42 -0.47 15.93 18.53
CA ASN A 42 0.49 14.95 19.03
C ASN A 42 0.05 13.50 18.68
N ARG A 43 0.91 12.52 18.96
CA ARG A 43 0.63 11.10 18.69
C ARG A 43 -0.56 10.52 19.47
N GLU A 44 -0.97 11.14 20.56
CA GLU A 44 -2.08 10.70 21.42
C GLU A 44 -3.40 11.43 21.10
N ASN A 45 -3.49 12.09 19.94
CA ASN A 45 -4.65 12.90 19.50
C ASN A 45 -4.94 14.14 20.36
N GLY A 46 -3.94 14.61 21.11
CA GLY A 46 -3.97 15.95 21.70
C GLY A 46 -3.80 17.00 20.61
N VAL A 47 -4.72 17.95 20.53
CA VAL A 47 -4.76 19.01 19.52
C VAL A 47 -4.34 20.33 20.16
N TYR A 48 -3.38 21.02 19.57
CA TYR A 48 -2.93 22.36 19.98
C TYR A 48 -3.28 23.44 18.94
N TRP A 49 -3.76 23.04 17.77
CA TRP A 49 -4.30 23.93 16.76
C TRP A 49 -5.38 23.23 15.92
N LEU A 50 -6.47 23.92 15.63
CA LEU A 50 -7.48 23.48 14.66
C LEU A 50 -7.88 24.67 13.79
N SER A 51 -7.79 24.51 12.47
CA SER A 51 -8.35 25.45 11.50
C SER A 51 -9.16 24.71 10.44
N VAL A 52 -10.19 25.36 9.92
CA VAL A 52 -10.98 24.91 8.77
C VAL A 52 -11.01 26.06 7.79
N THR A 53 -10.51 25.83 6.58
CA THR A 53 -10.48 26.83 5.50
C THR A 53 -10.81 26.14 4.17
N ASN A 54 -11.30 26.90 3.20
CA ASN A 54 -11.56 26.35 1.88
C ASN A 54 -10.23 26.12 1.14
N ILE A 55 -10.09 24.99 0.45
CA ILE A 55 -8.86 24.61 -0.26
C ILE A 55 -8.45 25.62 -1.35
N LYS A 56 -9.39 26.41 -1.86
CA LYS A 56 -9.16 27.47 -2.85
C LYS A 56 -8.54 28.73 -2.23
N GLU A 57 -8.54 28.86 -0.90
CA GLU A 57 -7.88 29.96 -0.18
C GLU A 57 -6.39 29.66 0.06
N GLU A 58 -5.61 29.55 -1.03
CA GLU A 58 -4.22 29.08 -0.96
C GLU A 58 -3.34 29.90 0.00
N GLU A 59 -3.46 31.23 -0.02
CA GLU A 59 -2.70 32.13 0.87
C GLU A 59 -3.03 31.89 2.35
N THR A 60 -4.32 31.65 2.66
CA THR A 60 -4.78 31.33 4.02
C THR A 60 -4.16 30.01 4.48
N ILE A 61 -4.20 28.98 3.64
CA ILE A 61 -3.64 27.65 3.95
C ILE A 61 -2.15 27.73 4.20
N ARG A 62 -1.39 28.41 3.34
CA ARG A 62 0.06 28.57 3.51
C ARG A 62 0.38 29.28 4.83
N ALA A 63 -0.30 30.41 5.09
CA ALA A 63 -0.08 31.16 6.31
C ALA A 63 -0.45 30.38 7.58
N VAL A 64 -1.55 29.62 7.56
CA VAL A 64 -1.93 28.74 8.68
C VAL A 64 -0.91 27.62 8.84
N PHE A 65 -0.56 26.90 7.77
CA PHE A 65 0.39 25.78 7.84
C PHE A 65 1.76 26.21 8.38
N ASP A 66 2.32 27.29 7.85
CA ASP A 66 3.62 27.81 8.28
C ASP A 66 3.59 28.23 9.75
N HIS A 67 2.51 28.89 10.19
CA HIS A 67 2.33 29.26 11.58
C HIS A 67 2.28 28.04 12.49
N VAL A 68 1.43 27.06 12.20
CA VAL A 68 1.23 25.86 13.03
C VAL A 68 2.51 25.01 13.10
N SER A 69 3.24 24.93 11.99
CA SER A 69 4.51 24.20 11.92
C SER A 69 5.62 24.87 12.74
N ALA A 70 5.58 26.19 12.91
CA ALA A 70 6.53 26.95 13.71
C ALA A 70 6.18 26.99 15.21
N LEU A 71 4.96 26.62 15.61
CA LEU A 71 4.52 26.63 17.00
C LEU A 71 5.24 25.56 17.83
N ARG A 72 5.64 25.94 19.05
CA ARG A 72 6.01 24.99 20.11
C ARG A 72 4.83 24.86 21.08
N PRO A 73 4.04 23.77 21.02
CA PRO A 73 2.85 23.66 21.84
C PRO A 73 3.21 23.51 23.32
N THR A 74 2.58 24.31 24.18
CA THR A 74 2.71 24.23 25.64
C THR A 74 1.56 23.48 26.30
N GLY A 75 0.44 23.33 25.57
CA GLY A 75 -0.70 22.53 25.98
C GLY A 75 -1.46 21.97 24.78
N CYS A 76 -2.35 21.03 25.05
CA CYS A 76 -3.26 20.48 24.06
C CYS A 76 -4.60 20.10 24.71
N THR A 77 -5.63 19.98 23.88
CA THR A 77 -6.97 19.53 24.30
C THR A 77 -7.42 18.32 23.45
N GLY A 78 -8.54 17.71 23.80
CA GLY A 78 -9.05 16.53 23.10
C GLY A 78 -9.67 16.86 21.75
N LEU A 79 -9.36 16.07 20.71
CA LEU A 79 -9.90 16.24 19.35
C LEU A 79 -11.43 16.39 19.31
N THR A 80 -12.17 15.58 20.08
CA THR A 80 -13.64 15.64 20.11
C THR A 80 -14.17 17.00 20.60
N ALA A 81 -13.51 17.62 21.57
CA ALA A 81 -13.93 18.90 22.13
C ALA A 81 -13.80 20.03 21.09
N VAL A 82 -12.67 20.06 20.37
CA VAL A 82 -12.42 21.10 19.36
C VAL A 82 -13.27 20.92 18.11
N LEU A 83 -13.52 19.67 17.70
CA LEU A 83 -14.37 19.39 16.54
C LEU A 83 -15.84 19.77 16.74
N ALA A 84 -16.33 19.86 17.99
CA ALA A 84 -17.68 20.30 18.29
C ALA A 84 -18.00 21.72 17.80
N ARG A 85 -16.98 22.53 17.45
CA ARG A 85 -17.11 23.87 16.87
C ARG A 85 -17.06 23.89 15.35
N THR A 86 -16.90 22.73 14.72
CA THR A 86 -16.89 22.56 13.27
C THR A 86 -18.15 21.83 12.84
N ARG A 87 -18.38 21.75 11.53
CA ARG A 87 -19.39 20.87 10.94
C ARG A 87 -18.96 19.39 10.87
N TYR A 88 -17.75 19.07 11.36
CA TYR A 88 -17.14 17.76 11.22
C TYR A 88 -17.12 16.98 12.53
N THR A 89 -17.39 15.69 12.43
CA THR A 89 -17.18 14.72 13.50
C THR A 89 -15.84 14.01 13.32
N ALA A 90 -15.29 13.46 14.41
CA ALA A 90 -14.07 12.65 14.33
C ALA A 90 -14.21 11.48 13.34
N LYS A 91 -15.40 10.86 13.27
CA LYS A 91 -15.70 9.79 12.33
C LYS A 91 -15.70 10.26 10.87
N GLN A 92 -16.22 11.47 10.59
CA GLN A 92 -16.16 12.04 9.24
C GLN A 92 -14.71 12.28 8.83
N LEU A 93 -13.89 12.90 9.70
CA LEU A 93 -12.48 13.12 9.40
C LEU A 93 -11.70 11.81 9.20
N GLN A 94 -12.01 10.75 9.97
CA GLN A 94 -11.43 9.42 9.74
C GLN A 94 -11.77 8.81 8.37
N MET A 95 -12.89 9.21 7.77
CA MET A 95 -13.28 8.78 6.42
C MET A 95 -12.76 9.73 5.34
N SER A 96 -12.26 10.91 5.71
CA SER A 96 -11.72 11.90 4.77
C SER A 96 -10.30 11.55 4.35
N SER A 97 -9.94 11.98 3.15
CA SER A 97 -8.56 11.95 2.67
C SER A 97 -7.69 12.80 3.59
N HIS A 98 -6.52 12.32 3.98
CA HIS A 98 -5.64 13.06 4.89
C HIS A 98 -4.17 12.79 4.60
N LEU A 99 -3.33 13.72 5.05
CA LEU A 99 -1.89 13.64 4.94
C LEU A 99 -1.21 14.31 6.14
N THR A 100 0.08 14.01 6.31
CA THR A 100 0.98 14.69 7.26
C THR A 100 2.01 15.49 6.44
N PRO A 101 1.67 16.69 5.97
CA PRO A 101 2.48 17.41 4.99
C PRO A 101 3.75 17.98 5.63
N GLN A 102 4.82 18.10 4.84
CA GLN A 102 6.06 18.78 5.22
C GLN A 102 6.04 20.26 4.81
N SER A 103 5.24 20.59 3.80
CA SER A 103 5.02 21.94 3.30
C SER A 103 3.55 22.15 2.91
N ALA A 104 3.13 23.40 2.80
CA ALA A 104 1.80 23.71 2.26
C ALA A 104 1.63 23.23 0.79
N ASP A 105 2.72 23.17 0.00
CA ASP A 105 2.69 22.65 -1.38
C ASP A 105 2.29 21.18 -1.46
N ASP A 106 2.61 20.40 -0.43
CA ASP A 106 2.19 19.00 -0.33
C ASP A 106 0.66 18.87 -0.25
N ILE A 107 0.00 19.82 0.45
CA ILE A 107 -1.46 19.87 0.59
C ILE A 107 -2.11 20.06 -0.78
N PHE A 108 -1.66 21.05 -1.55
CA PHE A 108 -2.21 21.34 -2.87
C PHE A 108 -1.90 20.23 -3.88
N SER A 109 -0.69 19.68 -3.84
CA SER A 109 -0.31 18.54 -4.68
C SER A 109 -1.21 17.33 -4.39
N TYR A 110 -1.52 17.07 -3.13
CA TYR A 110 -2.42 15.98 -2.73
C TYR A 110 -3.88 16.27 -3.09
N TYR A 111 -4.35 17.51 -2.95
CA TYR A 111 -5.70 17.90 -3.39
C TYR A 111 -5.88 17.74 -4.90
N GLN A 112 -4.93 18.22 -5.70
CA GLN A 112 -4.93 18.02 -7.17
C GLN A 112 -4.96 16.55 -7.55
N ARG A 113 -4.32 15.67 -6.76
CA ARG A 113 -4.41 14.23 -6.95
C ARG A 113 -5.80 13.69 -6.66
N ILE A 114 -6.48 14.14 -5.59
CA ILE A 114 -7.86 13.74 -5.28
C ILE A 114 -8.80 14.20 -6.39
N GLU A 115 -8.76 15.49 -6.77
CA GLU A 115 -9.59 16.01 -7.85
C GLU A 115 -9.31 15.26 -9.17
N GLY A 116 -8.04 15.11 -9.54
CA GLY A 116 -7.65 14.34 -10.72
C GLY A 116 -8.08 12.87 -10.64
N SER A 117 -8.23 12.32 -9.44
CA SER A 117 -8.79 10.99 -9.24
C SER A 117 -10.28 10.95 -9.56
N ILE A 118 -11.04 11.85 -8.96
CA ILE A 118 -12.49 11.94 -9.13
C ILE A 118 -12.84 12.24 -10.59
N TYR A 119 -12.31 13.31 -11.17
CA TYR A 119 -12.54 13.67 -12.57
C TYR A 119 -11.91 12.67 -13.55
N GLY A 120 -10.84 11.98 -13.13
CA GLY A 120 -10.22 10.92 -13.91
C GLY A 120 -11.15 9.73 -14.16
N GLN A 121 -12.13 9.50 -13.27
CA GLN A 121 -13.11 8.41 -13.37
C GLN A 121 -14.43 8.81 -14.04
N GLU A 122 -14.66 10.10 -14.29
CA GLU A 122 -15.86 10.57 -14.99
C GLU A 122 -15.74 10.37 -16.51
N LYS A 123 -16.89 10.24 -17.20
CA LYS A 123 -16.92 10.04 -18.65
C LYS A 123 -16.24 11.22 -19.36
N GLY A 124 -15.12 10.96 -20.02
CA GLY A 124 -14.28 11.97 -20.68
C GLY A 124 -13.00 12.34 -19.91
N GLY A 125 -12.82 11.84 -18.68
CA GLY A 125 -11.57 11.96 -17.91
C GLY A 125 -10.43 11.14 -18.51
N LYS A 126 -9.17 11.58 -18.28
CA LYS A 126 -7.95 10.93 -18.82
C LYS A 126 -7.90 9.42 -18.54
N TYR A 127 -8.42 9.00 -17.38
CA TYR A 127 -8.34 7.61 -16.91
C TYR A 127 -9.70 6.88 -16.94
N TYR A 128 -10.71 7.45 -17.61
CA TYR A 128 -12.04 6.85 -17.70
C TYR A 128 -11.98 5.48 -18.37
N GLU A 129 -11.29 5.41 -19.49
CA GLU A 129 -11.18 4.20 -20.31
C GLU A 129 -10.46 3.06 -19.59
N ILE A 130 -9.54 3.36 -18.66
CA ILE A 130 -8.85 2.29 -17.93
C ILE A 130 -9.68 1.68 -16.79
N GLN A 131 -10.76 2.34 -16.36
CA GLN A 131 -11.62 1.81 -15.28
C GLN A 131 -12.25 0.46 -15.67
N LYS A 132 -12.46 0.20 -16.97
CA LYS A 132 -12.97 -1.09 -17.47
C LYS A 132 -12.05 -2.27 -17.16
N TYR A 133 -10.76 -2.02 -16.88
CA TYR A 133 -9.81 -3.06 -16.49
C TYR A 133 -9.80 -3.30 -14.98
N ASN A 134 -10.45 -2.46 -14.18
CA ASN A 134 -10.50 -2.65 -12.73
C ASN A 134 -11.46 -3.81 -12.39
N LEU A 135 -10.90 -4.92 -11.96
CA LEU A 135 -11.61 -6.13 -11.56
C LEU A 135 -12.01 -6.11 -10.08
N LEU A 136 -11.70 -5.03 -9.34
CA LEU A 136 -12.04 -4.91 -7.92
C LEU A 136 -13.52 -5.26 -7.66
N GLU A 137 -13.75 -5.99 -6.57
CA GLU A 137 -15.07 -6.16 -5.98
C GLU A 137 -15.08 -5.40 -4.66
N PRO A 138 -15.70 -4.20 -4.62
CA PRO A 138 -15.68 -3.36 -3.43
C PRO A 138 -16.29 -4.08 -2.22
N LYS A 139 -15.61 -3.96 -1.09
CA LYS A 139 -16.03 -4.43 0.22
C LYS A 139 -15.60 -3.40 1.25
N LYS A 140 -16.53 -3.03 2.12
CA LYS A 140 -16.23 -2.15 3.24
C LYS A 140 -15.12 -2.77 4.11
N PRO A 141 -13.99 -2.06 4.31
CA PRO A 141 -12.93 -2.60 5.14
C PRO A 141 -13.30 -2.50 6.62
N ASN A 142 -12.75 -3.39 7.44
CA ASN A 142 -12.97 -3.42 8.90
C ASN A 142 -12.25 -2.27 9.62
N TYR A 143 -11.28 -1.64 8.96
CA TYR A 143 -10.54 -0.46 9.40
C TYR A 143 -10.15 0.35 8.15
N MET A 144 -9.69 1.59 8.32
CA MET A 144 -9.18 2.37 7.19
C MET A 144 -7.70 2.01 6.97
N PRO A 145 -7.29 1.45 5.81
CA PRO A 145 -5.88 1.17 5.54
C PRO A 145 -5.02 2.44 5.62
N ASP A 146 -3.80 2.31 6.11
CA ASP A 146 -2.85 3.42 6.18
C ASP A 146 -2.39 3.79 4.76
N PRO A 147 -2.55 5.04 4.31
CA PRO A 147 -2.07 5.47 3.00
C PRO A 147 -0.57 5.27 2.76
N GLU A 148 0.24 5.20 3.83
CA GLU A 148 1.69 4.99 3.77
C GLU A 148 2.08 3.53 3.51
N ASP A 149 1.18 2.57 3.78
CA ASP A 149 1.40 1.13 3.50
C ASP A 149 1.10 0.76 2.04
N ARG A 150 0.67 1.75 1.23
CA ARG A 150 0.28 1.52 -0.16
C ARG A 150 1.47 1.18 -1.03
N LEU A 151 1.28 0.16 -1.87
CA LEU A 151 2.27 -0.26 -2.85
C LEU A 151 1.58 -0.76 -4.12
N ILE A 152 2.33 -0.77 -5.23
CA ILE A 152 1.87 -1.32 -6.51
C ILE A 152 2.69 -2.56 -6.80
N GLN A 153 2.02 -3.67 -7.08
CA GLN A 153 2.64 -4.94 -7.41
C GLN A 153 2.31 -5.34 -8.85
N ALA A 154 3.34 -5.82 -9.55
CA ALA A 154 3.22 -6.46 -10.85
C ALA A 154 3.48 -7.96 -10.69
N TYR A 155 2.47 -8.78 -11.00
CA TYR A 155 2.60 -10.23 -11.07
C TYR A 155 2.65 -10.67 -12.54
N TYR A 156 3.66 -11.48 -12.86
CA TYR A 156 3.93 -11.94 -14.22
C TYR A 156 3.39 -13.37 -14.37
N GLY A 157 2.24 -13.49 -15.00
CA GLY A 157 1.56 -14.75 -15.26
C GLY A 157 2.08 -15.47 -16.51
N PRO A 158 1.51 -16.64 -16.83
CA PRO A 158 1.77 -17.33 -18.10
C PRO A 158 1.23 -16.51 -19.28
N ASP A 159 1.63 -16.88 -20.49
CA ASP A 159 1.10 -16.32 -21.75
C ASP A 159 1.17 -14.78 -21.86
N ASN A 160 2.24 -14.22 -21.29
CA ASN A 160 2.47 -12.77 -21.22
C ASN A 160 1.42 -12.01 -20.42
N ASP A 161 0.69 -12.67 -19.52
CA ASP A 161 -0.26 -12.00 -18.64
C ASP A 161 0.45 -11.16 -17.58
N LEU A 162 -0.10 -9.96 -17.36
CA LEU A 162 0.33 -9.05 -16.33
C LEU A 162 -0.86 -8.76 -15.42
N ILE A 163 -0.70 -9.04 -14.12
CA ILE A 163 -1.66 -8.62 -13.10
C ILE A 163 -1.04 -7.44 -12.35
N LEU A 164 -1.69 -6.29 -12.43
CA LEU A 164 -1.33 -5.11 -11.64
C LEU A 164 -2.26 -5.02 -10.44
N VAL A 165 -1.68 -4.92 -9.25
CA VAL A 165 -2.41 -4.83 -7.98
C VAL A 165 -2.00 -3.56 -7.27
N GLY A 166 -2.97 -2.70 -6.98
CA GLY A 166 -2.81 -1.61 -6.01
C GLY A 166 -3.15 -2.15 -4.62
N SER A 167 -2.14 -2.42 -3.80
CA SER A 167 -2.33 -2.92 -2.43
C SER A 167 -2.48 -1.75 -1.48
N ALA A 168 -3.55 -1.74 -0.69
CA ALA A 168 -3.72 -0.77 0.38
C ALA A 168 -2.89 -1.16 1.61
N ASP A 169 -2.88 -2.46 1.92
CA ASP A 169 -2.06 -3.08 2.95
C ASP A 169 -2.01 -4.62 2.70
N ASN A 170 -1.72 -5.42 3.73
CA ASN A 170 -1.68 -6.88 3.65
C ASN A 170 -3.05 -7.57 3.48
N ASN A 171 -4.16 -6.87 3.76
CA ASN A 171 -5.52 -7.41 3.78
C ASN A 171 -6.41 -6.84 2.68
N TYR A 172 -6.14 -5.62 2.22
CA TYR A 172 -6.96 -4.89 1.28
C TYR A 172 -6.19 -4.47 0.03
N ILE A 173 -6.87 -4.56 -1.11
CA ILE A 173 -6.46 -3.97 -2.37
C ILE A 173 -7.44 -2.87 -2.75
N TYR A 174 -7.01 -1.91 -3.55
CA TYR A 174 -7.87 -0.88 -4.16
C TYR A 174 -7.90 -0.95 -5.68
N TRP A 175 -7.12 -1.86 -6.27
CA TRP A 175 -7.13 -2.12 -7.69
C TRP A 175 -6.63 -3.52 -7.99
N LEU A 176 -7.24 -4.18 -8.97
CA LEU A 176 -6.66 -5.34 -9.63
C LEU A 176 -7.05 -5.29 -11.10
N SER A 177 -6.07 -5.39 -12.00
CA SER A 177 -6.32 -5.52 -13.44
C SER A 177 -5.52 -6.67 -14.02
N LEU A 178 -6.08 -7.33 -15.04
CA LEU A 178 -5.40 -8.34 -15.85
C LEU A 178 -5.28 -7.82 -17.28
N THR A 179 -4.04 -7.69 -17.76
CA THR A 179 -3.68 -7.21 -19.09
C THR A 179 -2.58 -8.10 -19.68
N LYS A 180 -2.08 -7.75 -20.88
CA LYS A 180 -0.84 -8.32 -21.41
C LYS A 180 0.34 -7.42 -21.07
N ALA A 181 1.50 -8.00 -20.77
CA ALA A 181 2.68 -7.24 -20.38
C ALA A 181 3.22 -6.36 -21.52
N ASP A 182 2.94 -6.72 -22.77
CA ASP A 182 3.29 -5.93 -23.97
C ASP A 182 2.27 -4.82 -24.30
N ASP A 183 1.12 -4.77 -23.62
CA ASP A 183 0.15 -3.66 -23.71
C ASP A 183 0.67 -2.42 -22.96
N THR A 184 1.69 -1.81 -23.56
CA THR A 184 2.50 -0.73 -22.99
C THR A 184 1.66 0.47 -22.59
N GLU A 185 0.69 0.87 -23.43
CA GLU A 185 -0.08 2.08 -23.21
C GLU A 185 -1.12 1.90 -22.09
N THR A 186 -1.88 0.80 -22.12
CA THR A 186 -2.83 0.48 -21.05
C THR A 186 -2.12 0.34 -19.71
N ASN A 187 -1.01 -0.41 -19.68
CA ASN A 187 -0.25 -0.63 -18.45
C ASN A 187 0.36 0.67 -17.90
N ARG A 188 0.85 1.56 -18.78
CA ARG A 188 1.35 2.88 -18.36
C ARG A 188 0.25 3.70 -17.71
N GLN A 189 -0.91 3.80 -18.36
CA GLN A 189 -2.04 4.57 -17.83
C GLN A 189 -2.54 4.00 -16.50
N ILE A 190 -2.60 2.67 -16.35
CA ILE A 190 -2.96 2.02 -15.08
C ILE A 190 -1.93 2.36 -14.00
N VAL A 191 -0.64 2.22 -14.26
CA VAL A 191 0.39 2.53 -13.25
C VAL A 191 0.37 4.01 -12.88
N GLU A 192 0.28 4.91 -13.85
CA GLU A 192 0.11 6.35 -13.60
C GLU A 192 -1.09 6.61 -12.69
N TRP A 193 -2.26 6.04 -13.03
CA TRP A 193 -3.46 6.13 -12.21
C TRP A 193 -3.24 5.64 -10.79
N LEU A 194 -2.63 4.48 -10.59
CA LEU A 194 -2.38 3.91 -9.26
C LEU A 194 -1.44 4.79 -8.43
N THR A 195 -0.43 5.39 -9.05
CA THR A 195 0.49 6.32 -8.38
C THR A 195 -0.23 7.57 -7.89
N TYR A 196 -1.24 8.06 -8.63
CA TYR A 196 -1.96 9.27 -8.28
C TYR A 196 -3.20 9.04 -7.43
N CYS A 197 -3.89 7.90 -7.58
CA CYS A 197 -5.21 7.71 -7.02
C CYS A 197 -5.24 7.80 -5.48
N VAL A 198 -6.37 8.29 -4.97
CA VAL A 198 -6.73 8.16 -3.57
C VAL A 198 -7.89 7.16 -3.49
N PRO A 199 -7.64 5.94 -3.03
CA PRO A 199 -8.67 4.90 -2.97
C PRO A 199 -9.84 5.28 -2.07
N SER A 200 -11.05 5.23 -2.62
CA SER A 200 -12.31 5.26 -1.86
C SER A 200 -12.90 3.85 -1.67
N ASP A 201 -12.63 2.94 -2.61
CA ASP A 201 -13.07 1.56 -2.60
C ASP A 201 -11.92 0.61 -2.30
N PHE A 202 -12.21 -0.37 -1.44
CA PHE A 202 -11.29 -1.42 -1.05
C PHE A 202 -11.92 -2.78 -1.32
N GLY A 203 -11.11 -3.82 -1.45
CA GLY A 203 -11.57 -5.19 -1.65
C GLY A 203 -10.48 -6.18 -1.28
N ALA A 204 -10.71 -7.46 -1.57
CA ALA A 204 -9.72 -8.51 -1.34
C ALA A 204 -9.26 -9.10 -2.68
N ALA A 205 -7.96 -9.34 -2.81
CA ALA A 205 -7.38 -9.87 -4.05
C ALA A 205 -8.05 -11.17 -4.51
N TYR A 206 -8.31 -12.11 -3.60
CA TYR A 206 -8.96 -13.38 -3.93
C TYR A 206 -10.39 -13.23 -4.48
N LEU A 207 -11.10 -12.15 -4.17
CA LEU A 207 -12.42 -11.86 -4.73
C LEU A 207 -12.27 -11.34 -6.16
N ALA A 208 -11.43 -10.32 -6.36
CA ALA A 208 -11.17 -9.75 -7.68
C ALA A 208 -10.64 -10.79 -8.68
N LEU A 209 -9.81 -11.73 -8.21
CA LEU A 209 -9.29 -12.83 -9.02
C LEU A 209 -10.36 -13.79 -9.56
N ARG A 210 -11.57 -13.84 -8.99
CA ARG A 210 -12.68 -14.65 -9.54
C ARG A 210 -13.11 -14.21 -10.95
N LYS A 211 -12.77 -12.98 -11.33
CA LYS A 211 -12.98 -12.43 -12.68
C LYS A 211 -11.82 -12.72 -13.64
N THR A 212 -10.82 -13.50 -13.19
CA THR A 212 -9.65 -13.90 -13.96
C THR A 212 -9.60 -15.43 -14.10
N PRO A 213 -8.78 -15.99 -15.01
CA PRO A 213 -8.56 -17.44 -15.06
C PRO A 213 -7.67 -17.95 -13.91
N TYR A 214 -7.20 -17.08 -13.02
CA TYR A 214 -6.25 -17.41 -11.97
C TYR A 214 -6.92 -17.47 -10.59
N SER A 215 -6.62 -18.52 -9.85
CA SER A 215 -6.83 -18.56 -8.41
C SER A 215 -5.82 -17.71 -7.66
N TYR A 216 -6.13 -17.38 -6.40
CA TYR A 216 -5.19 -16.70 -5.51
C TYR A 216 -3.87 -17.47 -5.36
N ASP A 217 -3.93 -18.79 -5.19
CA ASP A 217 -2.74 -19.66 -5.08
C ASP A 217 -1.88 -19.66 -6.34
N GLN A 218 -2.49 -19.50 -7.52
CA GLN A 218 -1.74 -19.33 -8.77
C GLN A 218 -1.06 -17.96 -8.80
N MET A 219 -1.78 -16.88 -8.51
CA MET A 219 -1.22 -15.53 -8.50
C MET A 219 -0.03 -15.40 -7.56
N ILE A 220 -0.14 -15.87 -6.31
CA ILE A 220 0.96 -15.83 -5.34
C ILE A 220 2.14 -16.72 -5.72
N SER A 221 1.99 -17.61 -6.71
CA SER A 221 3.08 -18.42 -7.27
C SER A 221 3.79 -17.75 -8.45
N PHE A 222 3.25 -16.66 -8.96
CA PHE A 222 3.89 -15.87 -10.01
C PHE A 222 5.08 -15.10 -9.46
N TYR A 223 5.96 -14.70 -10.38
CA TYR A 223 6.97 -13.70 -10.04
C TYR A 223 6.25 -12.39 -9.75
N CYS A 224 6.60 -11.75 -8.64
CA CYS A 224 6.04 -10.48 -8.20
C CYS A 224 7.17 -9.47 -8.06
N ALA A 225 6.95 -8.26 -8.57
CA ALA A 225 7.80 -7.11 -8.35
C ALA A 225 6.98 -5.95 -7.81
N GLU A 226 7.51 -5.26 -6.81
CA GLU A 226 7.01 -3.94 -6.43
C GLU A 226 7.47 -2.93 -7.49
N ILE A 227 6.55 -2.08 -7.93
CA ILE A 227 6.79 -1.07 -8.97
C ILE A 227 6.37 0.31 -8.46
N THR A 228 7.09 1.34 -8.89
CA THR A 228 6.77 2.74 -8.58
C THR A 228 6.41 3.54 -9.82
N CYS A 229 6.83 3.05 -10.99
CA CYS A 229 6.55 3.65 -12.29
C CYS A 229 6.44 2.56 -13.37
N PHE A 230 5.90 2.92 -14.53
CA PHE A 230 5.74 1.99 -15.66
C PHE A 230 7.07 1.33 -16.09
N ALA A 231 8.18 2.09 -16.06
CA ALA A 231 9.49 1.57 -16.45
C ALA A 231 9.99 0.42 -15.56
N ASP A 232 9.50 0.31 -14.32
CA ASP A 232 9.86 -0.78 -13.43
C ASP A 232 9.30 -2.13 -13.89
N ILE A 233 8.20 -2.14 -14.67
CA ILE A 233 7.65 -3.38 -15.24
C ILE A 233 8.68 -4.03 -16.17
N SER A 234 9.12 -3.30 -17.19
CA SER A 234 10.11 -3.79 -18.14
C SER A 234 11.45 -4.10 -17.46
N ARG A 235 11.90 -3.23 -16.55
CA ARG A 235 13.15 -3.44 -15.80
C ARG A 235 13.10 -4.71 -14.94
N ALA A 236 11.97 -4.98 -14.29
CA ALA A 236 11.79 -6.20 -13.51
C ALA A 236 11.85 -7.44 -14.40
N LEU A 237 11.18 -7.39 -15.56
CA LEU A 237 11.19 -8.47 -16.54
C LEU A 237 12.59 -8.73 -17.13
N GLU A 238 13.33 -7.67 -17.49
CA GLU A 238 14.69 -7.77 -18.01
C GLU A 238 15.67 -8.33 -16.97
N LYS A 239 15.66 -7.76 -15.76
CA LYS A 239 16.48 -8.21 -14.63
C LYS A 239 16.19 -9.68 -14.30
N TRP A 240 14.92 -10.06 -14.36
CA TRP A 240 14.51 -11.44 -14.18
C TRP A 240 15.05 -12.35 -15.29
N THR A 241 14.82 -11.99 -16.55
CA THR A 241 15.24 -12.78 -17.73
C THR A 241 16.74 -13.03 -17.69
N ALA A 242 17.52 -12.00 -17.39
CA ALA A 242 18.98 -12.08 -17.24
C ALA A 242 19.41 -13.01 -16.09
N ARG A 243 18.74 -12.94 -14.93
CA ARG A 243 19.03 -13.82 -13.77
C ARG A 243 18.66 -15.28 -14.04
N SER A 244 17.58 -15.54 -14.76
CA SER A 244 17.20 -16.92 -15.10
C SER A 244 18.23 -17.58 -16.02
N LYS A 245 18.76 -16.84 -16.99
CA LYS A 245 19.80 -17.30 -17.93
C LYS A 245 21.15 -17.57 -17.27
N THR A 246 21.45 -16.93 -16.14
CA THR A 246 22.73 -17.08 -15.41
C THR A 246 22.70 -18.13 -14.30
N ALA A 247 21.54 -18.73 -13.99
CA ALA A 247 21.38 -19.68 -12.89
C ALA A 247 22.02 -21.08 -13.14
N GLY A 248 22.71 -21.27 -14.26
CA GLY A 248 23.27 -22.53 -14.73
C GLY A 248 22.35 -23.25 -15.72
N GLY A 249 22.84 -24.29 -16.39
CA GLY A 249 22.01 -25.07 -17.33
C GLY A 249 20.81 -25.71 -16.63
N ASP A 250 19.64 -25.69 -17.28
CA ASP A 250 18.35 -26.14 -16.71
C ASP A 250 18.43 -27.51 -16.03
N ALA A 251 19.18 -28.47 -16.60
CA ALA A 251 19.34 -29.81 -16.04
C ALA A 251 19.97 -29.81 -14.63
N GLU A 252 20.99 -28.98 -14.42
CA GLU A 252 21.67 -28.87 -13.13
C GLU A 252 20.80 -28.15 -12.10
N LEU A 253 20.06 -27.13 -12.53
CA LEU A 253 19.11 -26.42 -11.68
C LEU A 253 17.95 -27.32 -11.25
N ILE A 254 17.36 -28.09 -12.18
CA ILE A 254 16.32 -29.09 -11.92
C ILE A 254 16.82 -30.12 -10.90
N ARG A 255 18.04 -30.63 -11.07
CA ARG A 255 18.66 -31.58 -10.14
C ARG A 255 18.80 -30.97 -8.73
N LYS A 256 19.28 -29.74 -8.63
CA LYS A 256 19.39 -29.00 -7.36
C LYS A 256 18.02 -28.81 -6.69
N LEU A 257 17.01 -28.35 -7.44
CA LEU A 257 15.66 -28.14 -6.91
C LEU A 257 15.04 -29.44 -6.39
N ARG A 258 15.10 -30.54 -7.16
CA ARG A 258 14.63 -31.87 -6.72
C ARG A 258 15.34 -32.34 -5.45
N SER A 259 16.66 -32.15 -5.36
CA SER A 259 17.42 -32.49 -4.16
C SER A 259 16.98 -31.67 -2.95
N GLN A 260 16.70 -30.38 -3.13
CA GLN A 260 16.23 -29.48 -2.07
C GLN A 260 14.82 -29.86 -1.62
N ILE A 261 13.90 -30.15 -2.54
CA ILE A 261 12.55 -30.64 -2.26
C ILE A 261 12.62 -31.91 -1.42
N LYS A 262 13.39 -32.92 -1.85
CA LYS A 262 13.55 -34.18 -1.10
C LYS A 262 14.07 -33.91 0.32
N THR A 263 15.08 -33.05 0.45
CA THR A 263 15.68 -32.74 1.75
C THR A 263 14.70 -32.04 2.69
N LEU A 264 13.96 -31.04 2.19
CA LEU A 264 13.06 -30.23 3.03
C LEU A 264 11.73 -30.91 3.32
N SER A 265 11.23 -31.78 2.43
CA SER A 265 9.99 -32.53 2.67
C SER A 265 10.01 -33.36 3.95
N HIS A 266 11.20 -33.81 4.39
CA HIS A 266 11.36 -34.52 5.66
C HIS A 266 11.04 -33.67 6.90
N PHE A 267 11.01 -32.34 6.78
CA PHE A 267 10.76 -31.42 7.90
C PHE A 267 9.30 -30.96 8.00
N CYS A 268 8.48 -31.08 6.95
CA CYS A 268 7.09 -30.63 6.93
C CYS A 268 6.22 -31.29 8.02
N ASN A 269 6.52 -32.56 8.34
CA ASN A 269 5.78 -33.34 9.35
C ASN A 269 6.67 -33.67 10.56
N SER A 270 7.61 -32.78 10.90
CA SER A 270 8.45 -32.96 12.08
C SER A 270 7.57 -32.98 13.34
N PRO A 271 7.78 -33.92 14.28
CA PRO A 271 7.10 -33.91 15.57
C PRO A 271 7.55 -32.72 16.45
N ASP A 272 8.62 -32.03 16.07
CA ASP A 272 9.11 -30.80 16.68
C ASP A 272 9.25 -29.73 15.57
N PRO A 273 8.17 -28.96 15.31
CA PRO A 273 8.16 -27.92 14.27
C PRO A 273 9.15 -26.77 14.54
N ILE A 274 9.35 -26.41 15.81
CA ILE A 274 10.25 -25.32 16.22
C ILE A 274 11.69 -25.68 15.84
N LYS A 275 12.17 -26.85 16.27
CA LYS A 275 13.53 -27.31 15.97
C LYS A 275 13.73 -27.58 14.48
N ALA A 276 12.68 -28.05 13.78
CA ALA A 276 12.72 -28.23 12.35
C ALA A 276 12.97 -26.91 11.62
N TYR A 277 12.15 -25.88 11.91
CA TYR A 277 12.32 -24.55 11.32
C TYR A 277 13.68 -23.94 11.62
N GLU A 278 14.13 -23.97 12.89
CA GLU A 278 15.44 -23.46 13.30
C GLU A 278 16.59 -24.12 12.52
N LYS A 279 16.50 -25.43 12.26
CA LYS A 279 17.50 -26.17 11.48
C LYS A 279 17.50 -25.81 9.99
N CYS A 280 16.37 -25.36 9.43
CA CYS A 280 16.26 -25.05 8.00
C CYS A 280 16.10 -23.56 7.66
N LYS A 281 15.93 -22.64 8.62
CA LYS A 281 15.67 -21.21 8.36
C LYS A 281 16.67 -20.57 7.39
N GLY A 282 17.97 -20.90 7.53
CA GLY A 282 19.00 -20.42 6.62
C GLY A 282 18.88 -20.98 5.19
N LYS A 283 18.38 -22.20 5.03
CA LYS A 283 18.09 -22.79 3.71
C LYS A 283 16.84 -22.18 3.09
N ILE A 284 15.78 -21.98 3.89
CA ILE A 284 14.53 -21.34 3.49
C ILE A 284 14.82 -19.93 2.97
N SER A 285 15.56 -19.11 3.73
CA SER A 285 15.93 -17.76 3.29
C SER A 285 16.69 -17.75 1.95
N ARG A 286 17.63 -18.69 1.75
CA ARG A 286 18.34 -18.87 0.47
C ARG A 286 17.45 -19.38 -0.67
N ILE A 287 16.34 -20.06 -0.38
CA ILE A 287 15.36 -20.48 -1.39
C ILE A 287 14.48 -19.29 -1.76
N GLN A 288 14.01 -18.53 -0.78
CA GLN A 288 13.18 -17.34 -0.99
C GLN A 288 13.92 -16.25 -1.77
N SER A 289 15.24 -16.09 -1.56
CA SER A 289 16.05 -15.17 -2.37
C SER A 289 16.17 -15.56 -3.85
N ARG A 290 15.71 -16.77 -4.22
CA ARG A 290 15.62 -17.28 -5.58
C ARG A 290 14.21 -17.19 -6.18
N SER A 291 13.35 -16.30 -5.66
CA SER A 291 11.98 -16.07 -6.16
C SER A 291 11.92 -15.73 -7.65
N TYR A 292 13.01 -15.22 -8.23
CA TYR A 292 13.16 -15.02 -9.67
C TYR A 292 13.00 -16.31 -10.49
N LEU A 293 13.18 -17.50 -9.89
CA LEU A 293 12.96 -18.77 -10.59
C LEU A 293 11.49 -19.01 -10.96
N ARG A 294 10.54 -18.31 -10.31
CA ARG A 294 9.11 -18.37 -10.63
C ARG A 294 8.79 -17.91 -12.03
N ALA A 295 9.62 -17.06 -12.63
CA ALA A 295 9.40 -16.62 -14.00
C ALA A 295 10.23 -17.38 -15.04
N SER A 296 11.16 -18.27 -14.65
CA SER A 296 12.04 -19.06 -15.57
C SER A 296 11.32 -19.52 -16.84
N GLU A 297 11.89 -19.35 -18.04
CA GLU A 297 11.28 -19.83 -19.30
C GLU A 297 11.00 -21.34 -19.27
N ASN A 298 11.80 -22.10 -18.52
CA ASN A 298 11.62 -23.52 -18.31
C ASN A 298 10.48 -23.81 -17.33
N ARG A 299 9.36 -24.34 -17.85
CA ARG A 299 8.18 -24.71 -17.07
C ARG A 299 8.49 -25.64 -15.90
N THR A 300 9.36 -26.63 -16.09
CA THR A 300 9.74 -27.59 -15.03
C THR A 300 10.49 -26.90 -13.89
N VAL A 301 11.35 -25.92 -14.20
CA VAL A 301 12.02 -25.12 -13.17
C VAL A 301 11.02 -24.33 -12.35
N ARG A 302 10.03 -23.67 -12.99
CA ARG A 302 8.97 -22.93 -12.29
C ARG A 302 8.17 -23.84 -11.36
N GLU A 303 7.70 -24.97 -11.87
CA GLU A 303 6.89 -25.93 -11.11
C GLU A 303 7.65 -26.50 -9.90
N LEU A 304 8.92 -26.88 -10.08
CA LEU A 304 9.76 -27.38 -8.98
C LEU A 304 10.05 -26.29 -7.95
N TYR A 305 10.31 -25.05 -8.39
CA TYR A 305 10.52 -23.95 -7.45
C TYR A 305 9.25 -23.66 -6.64
N ASN A 306 8.08 -23.63 -7.28
CA ASN A 306 6.80 -23.43 -6.60
C ASN A 306 6.50 -24.55 -5.59
N GLN A 307 6.82 -25.81 -5.93
CA GLN A 307 6.72 -26.93 -4.99
C GLN A 307 7.67 -26.74 -3.80
N LEU A 308 8.91 -26.34 -4.05
CA LEU A 308 9.92 -26.11 -3.01
C LEU A 308 9.51 -24.96 -2.07
N ASP A 309 8.95 -23.89 -2.63
CA ASP A 309 8.50 -22.73 -1.87
C ASP A 309 7.30 -23.06 -0.98
N ARG A 310 6.31 -23.82 -1.48
CA ARG A 310 5.21 -24.36 -0.68
C ARG A 310 5.71 -25.18 0.53
N ILE A 311 6.66 -26.08 0.30
CA ILE A 311 7.31 -26.85 1.38
C ILE A 311 7.94 -25.93 2.42
N CYS A 312 8.59 -24.84 2.01
CA CYS A 312 9.17 -23.87 2.93
C CYS A 312 8.09 -23.16 3.75
N SER A 313 6.99 -22.75 3.12
CA SER A 313 5.84 -22.14 3.77
C SER A 313 5.18 -23.09 4.77
N ASP A 314 5.01 -24.36 4.44
CA ASP A 314 4.42 -25.37 5.33
C ASP A 314 5.26 -25.54 6.61
N ILE A 315 6.58 -25.62 6.47
CA ILE A 315 7.50 -25.70 7.63
C ILE A 315 7.39 -24.45 8.51
N TYR A 316 7.35 -23.26 7.90
CA TYR A 316 7.21 -22.00 8.63
C TYR A 316 5.85 -21.90 9.34
N ASN A 317 4.76 -22.29 8.67
CA ASN A 317 3.41 -22.26 9.23
C ASN A 317 3.25 -23.24 10.41
N ALA A 318 3.85 -24.43 10.31
CA ALA A 318 3.89 -25.38 11.42
C ALA A 318 4.64 -24.79 12.63
N TYR A 319 5.78 -24.15 12.40
CA TYR A 319 6.51 -23.42 13.44
C TYR A 319 5.66 -22.31 14.07
N MET A 320 5.04 -21.45 13.26
CA MET A 320 4.21 -20.34 13.75
C MET A 320 2.97 -20.82 14.50
N THR A 321 2.48 -22.03 14.24
CA THR A 321 1.36 -22.61 14.97
C THR A 321 1.80 -23.09 16.35
N GLU A 322 2.97 -23.73 16.45
CA GLU A 322 3.51 -24.25 17.71
C GLU A 322 4.10 -23.14 18.61
N ALA A 323 4.62 -22.07 18.02
CA ALA A 323 5.26 -20.98 18.76
C ALA A 323 4.28 -19.93 19.31
N ARG A 324 2.97 -20.07 19.05
CA ARG A 324 1.90 -19.19 19.53
C ARG A 324 1.41 -19.61 20.92
#